data_AF-A0A1L3GY00-F1
#
_entry.id   AF-A0A1L3GY00-F1
#
_cell.length_a   1.000
_cell.length_b   1.000
_cell.length_c   1.000
_cell.angle_alpha   90.00
_cell.angle_beta   90.00
_cell.angle_gamma   90.00
#
_symmetry.space_group_name_H-M   'P 1'
#
loop_
_entity.id
_entity.type
_entity.pdbx_description
1 polymer ?
#
loop_
_entity_poly.entity_id
_entity_poly.type
_entity_poly.pdbx_seq_one_letter_code
_entity_poly.pdbx_strand_id
1 'polypeptide(L)' 'KEPRFVEYFRSATPETEYGKMNIGSRPAKRKPGGGITTLRAIPWIFSWTQTRFHLPVWLGVGAAFKWAIDKDI' A
#
# COMPACT_ATOMS: atom_id res chain seq x y z
N LYS A 1 -3.79 11.92 -4.16
CA LYS A 1 -2.44 12.46 -4.46
C LYS A 1 -1.95 13.14 -3.19
N GLU A 2 -1.31 12.39 -2.30
CA GLU A 2 -0.93 12.87 -0.96
C GLU A 2 0.60 12.79 -0.81
N PRO A 3 1.32 13.92 -0.64
CA PRO A 3 2.78 13.94 -0.60
C PRO A 3 3.37 13.15 0.57
N ARG A 4 2.68 13.10 1.73
CA ARG A 4 3.17 12.40 2.93
C ARG A 4 2.85 10.90 2.94
N PHE A 5 2.18 10.39 1.90
CA PHE A 5 1.74 9.00 1.92
C PHE A 5 2.89 8.00 2.00
N VAL A 6 4.00 8.26 1.31
CA VAL A 6 5.16 7.34 1.31
C VAL A 6 5.81 7.28 2.70
N GLU A 7 5.88 8.42 3.39
CA GLU A 7 6.36 8.49 4.77
C GLU A 7 5.42 7.70 5.70
N TYR A 8 4.12 8.00 5.67
CA TYR A 8 3.12 7.28 6.45
C TYR A 8 3.17 5.77 6.22
N PHE A 9 3.22 5.34 4.96
CA PHE A 9 3.31 3.93 4.60
C PHE A 9 4.53 3.23 5.23
N ARG A 10 5.69 3.88 5.22
CA ARG A 10 6.93 3.31 5.79
C ARG A 10 6.94 3.34 7.32
N SER A 11 6.27 4.32 7.94
CA SER A 11 6.17 4.40 9.40
C SER A 11 5.08 3.50 9.98
N ALA A 12 3.98 3.31 9.24
CA ALA A 12 2.80 2.58 9.71
C ALA A 12 2.83 1.09 9.33
N THR A 13 3.74 0.65 8.45
CA THR A 13 3.86 -0.74 8.00
C THR A 13 5.31 -1.21 8.02
N PRO A 14 5.59 -2.52 8.13
CA PRO A 14 6.95 -3.04 8.15
C PRO A 14 7.57 -3.15 6.74
N GLU A 15 7.21 -2.29 5.79
CA GLU A 15 7.70 -2.39 4.40
C GLU A 15 9.22 -2.28 4.31
N THR A 16 9.80 -1.36 5.09
CA THR A 16 11.24 -1.10 5.05
C THR A 16 12.02 -2.25 5.69
N GLU A 17 11.50 -2.82 6.76
CA GLU A 17 12.05 -3.97 7.48
C GLU A 17 11.96 -5.23 6.61
N TYR A 18 10.79 -5.47 5.99
CA TYR A 18 10.59 -6.58 5.06
C TYR A 18 11.60 -6.57 3.91
N GLY A 19 11.90 -5.39 3.36
CA GLY A 19 12.90 -5.25 2.30
C GLY A 19 14.36 -5.46 2.74
N LYS A 20 14.65 -5.33 4.04
CA LYS A 20 16.00 -5.51 4.62
C LYS A 20 16.25 -6.93 5.14
N MET A 21 15.19 -7.64 5.52
CA MET A 21 15.29 -9.00 6.08
C MET A 21 15.40 -10.07 5.00
N ASN A 22 15.99 -11.21 5.36
CA ASN A 22 16.12 -12.38 4.48
C ASN A 22 14.81 -13.19 4.40
N ILE A 23 13.71 -12.52 4.03
CA ILE A 23 12.36 -13.11 3.93
C ILE A 23 11.96 -13.26 2.46
N GLY A 24 12.26 -12.25 1.63
CA GLY A 24 11.91 -12.23 0.22
C GLY A 24 13.04 -12.75 -0.67
N SER A 25 12.72 -13.62 -1.64
CA SER A 25 13.69 -14.05 -2.67
C SER A 25 13.95 -12.99 -3.75
N ARG A 26 13.12 -11.94 -3.80
CA ARG A 26 13.15 -10.92 -4.85
C ARG A 26 13.23 -9.52 -4.24
N PRO A 27 13.87 -8.55 -4.94
CA PRO A 27 13.88 -7.16 -4.51
C PRO A 27 12.46 -6.59 -4.40
N ALA A 28 12.17 -5.89 -3.30
CA ALA A 28 10.84 -5.32 -3.05
C ALA A 28 10.47 -4.20 -4.04
N LYS A 29 11.46 -3.45 -4.55
CA LYS A 29 11.29 -2.34 -5.50
C LYS A 29 11.96 -2.63 -6.83
N ARG A 30 11.45 -2.02 -7.90
CA ARG A 30 12.04 -2.06 -9.26
C ARG A 30 13.19 -1.07 -9.43
N LYS A 31 13.10 0.11 -8.81
CA LYS A 31 14.15 1.15 -8.79
C LYS A 31 14.30 1.71 -7.37
N PRO A 32 15.54 1.94 -6.88
CA PRO A 32 15.77 2.65 -5.62
C PRO A 32 15.23 4.08 -5.68
N GLY A 33 14.77 4.62 -4.54
CA GLY A 33 14.36 6.02 -4.42
C GLY A 33 12.98 6.39 -4.99
N GLY A 34 12.29 5.48 -5.67
CA GLY A 34 10.93 5.73 -6.13
C GLY A 34 9.88 5.63 -5.02
N GLY A 35 8.77 6.36 -5.18
CA GLY A 35 7.57 6.21 -4.38
C GLY A 35 6.87 4.85 -4.59
N ILE A 36 5.59 4.77 -4.22
CA ILE A 36 4.78 3.53 -4.33
C ILE A 36 4.83 2.93 -5.73
N THR A 37 4.92 3.75 -6.79
CA THR A 37 4.93 3.31 -8.20
C THR A 37 6.11 2.39 -8.56
N THR A 38 7.16 2.37 -7.74
CA THR A 38 8.30 1.47 -7.92
C THR A 38 8.23 0.20 -7.07
N LEU A 39 7.27 0.12 -6.13
CA LEU A 39 7.04 -1.02 -5.27
C LEU A 39 6.35 -2.15 -6.05
N ARG A 40 6.74 -3.40 -5.79
CA ARG A 40 6.05 -4.57 -6.36
C ARG A 40 4.76 -4.88 -5.61
N ALA A 41 3.82 -5.54 -6.29
CA ALA A 41 2.51 -5.88 -5.73
C ALA A 41 2.58 -6.75 -4.46
N ILE A 42 3.49 -7.74 -4.41
CA ILE A 42 3.65 -8.60 -3.22
C ILE A 42 4.07 -7.78 -1.98
N PRO A 43 5.19 -7.02 -1.99
CA PRO A 43 5.54 -6.14 -0.88
C PRO A 43 4.44 -5.15 -0.50
N TRP A 44 3.69 -4.63 -1.47
CA TRP A 44 2.57 -3.73 -1.23
C TRP A 44 1.47 -4.38 -0.39
N ILE A 45 0.93 -5.51 -0.84
CA ILE A 45 -0.16 -6.22 -0.13
C ILE A 45 0.34 -6.80 1.19
N PHE A 46 1.56 -7.35 1.20
CA PHE A 46 2.16 -7.97 2.38
C PHE A 46 2.28 -6.97 3.54
N SER A 47 2.84 -5.79 3.29
CA SER A 47 3.09 -4.79 4.34
C SER A 47 1.80 -4.34 5.04
N TRP A 48 0.71 -4.13 4.28
CA TRP A 48 -0.60 -3.77 4.85
C TRP A 48 -1.35 -4.93 5.50
N THR A 49 -1.05 -6.16 5.10
CA THR A 49 -1.59 -7.36 5.76
C THR A 49 -0.98 -7.56 7.13
N GLN A 50 0.32 -7.30 7.28
CA GLN A 50 1.00 -7.41 8.58
C GLN A 50 0.37 -6.51 9.65
N THR A 51 -0.11 -5.33 9.26
CA THR A 51 -0.71 -4.36 10.19
C THR A 51 -2.22 -4.53 10.35
N ARG A 52 -2.81 -5.54 9.71
CA ARG A 52 -4.25 -5.83 9.72
C ARG A 52 -5.13 -4.70 9.15
N PHE A 53 -4.54 -3.70 8.50
CA PHE A 53 -5.27 -2.56 7.96
C PHE A 53 -5.84 -2.84 6.56
N HIS A 54 -5.16 -3.69 5.77
CA HIS A 54 -5.63 -4.14 4.46
C HIS A 54 -6.02 -3.02 3.47
N LEU A 55 -5.46 -1.82 3.62
CA LEU A 55 -5.74 -0.64 2.78
C LEU A 55 -5.84 -0.93 1.26
N PRO A 56 -4.92 -1.72 0.66
CA PRO A 56 -4.97 -2.01 -0.79
C PRO A 56 -6.22 -2.75 -1.26
N VAL A 57 -6.93 -3.40 -0.35
CA VAL A 57 -8.07 -4.27 -0.67
C VAL A 57 -9.36 -3.46 -0.79
N TRP A 58 -9.52 -2.40 0.00
CA TRP A 58 -10.80 -1.70 0.14
C TRP A 58 -10.76 -0.21 -0.23
N LEU A 59 -9.57 0.41 -0.32
CA LEU A 59 -9.46 1.84 -0.59
C LEU A 59 -10.17 2.23 -1.89
N GLY A 60 -11.13 3.16 -1.79
CA GLY A 60 -11.94 3.66 -2.91
C GLY A 60 -13.30 3.01 -3.06
N VAL A 61 -13.50 1.78 -2.57
CA VAL A 61 -14.78 1.05 -2.69
C VAL A 61 -15.92 1.80 -2.01
N GLY A 62 -15.72 2.24 -0.77
CA GLY A 62 -16.75 2.97 -0.02
C GLY A 62 -17.15 4.29 -0.68
N ALA A 63 -16.20 5.02 -1.27
CA ALA A 63 -16.49 6.26 -2.00
C ALA A 63 -17.30 5.99 -3.27
N ALA A 64 -16.96 4.93 -4.01
CA ALA A 64 -17.70 4.52 -5.20
C ALA A 64 -19.14 4.09 -4.87
N PHE A 65 -19.32 3.29 -3.81
CA PHE A 65 -20.65 2.89 -3.35
C PHE A 65 -21.50 4.06 -2.90
N LYS A 66 -20.93 4.98 -2.10
CA LYS A 66 -21.64 6.19 -1.69
C LYS A 66 -22.09 7.02 -2.89
N TRP A 67 -21.21 7.22 -3.87
CA TRP A 67 -21.55 7.96 -5.08
C TRP A 67 -22.68 7.30 -5.89
N ALA A 68 -22.70 5.97 -5.98
CA ALA A 68 -23.75 5.25 -6.68
C ALA A 68 -25.10 5.40 -5.97
N ILE A 69 -25.14 5.23 -4.64
CA ILE A 69 -26.34 5.39 -3.83
C ILE A 69 -26.89 6.81 -3.91
N ASP A 70 -26.02 7.82 -3.77
CA ASP A 70 -26.42 9.23 -3.82
C ASP A 70 -26.93 9.65 -5.22
N LYS A 71 -26.65 8.87 -6.28
CA LYS A 71 -27.16 9.10 -7.64
C LYS A 71 -28.51 8.46 -7.94
N ASP A 72 -28.84 7.38 -7.23
CA ASP A 72 -30.10 6.64 -7.39
C ASP A 72 -31.26 7.26 -6.58
N ILE A 73 -30.97 8.27 -5.75
CA ILE A 73 -31.92 9.11 -5.01
C ILE A 73 -32.16 10.40 -5.78
#